data_AF-E6PZY8-F1
#
_entry.id   AF-E6PZY8-F1
#
_cell.length_a   1.000
_cell.length_b   1.000
_cell.length_c   1.000
_cell.angle_alpha   90.00
_cell.angle_beta   90.00
_cell.angle_gamma   90.00
#
_symmetry.space_group_name_H-M   'P 1'
#
loop_
_entity.id
_entity.type
_entity.pdbx_description
1 polymer ?
#
loop_
_entity_poly.entity_id
_entity_poly.type
_entity_poly.pdbx_seq_one_letter_code
_entity_poly.pdbx_strand_id
1 'polypeptide(L)'
;MGSKRTVAYRGEKLDIAFARNQSGASPAEEFFNNLSKLEQTKLMVLFKMLADSDPGRVLNPEKFGRLGDGLFEFKSFQIRMPYAYASNEKGTVIISHGFIKKKDKAPSSEIERARRILAEDDKACKVFGINDEKAQKAKRRKS
;
A
#
# COMPACT_ATOMS: atom_id res chain seq x y z
N MET A 1 4.43 14.37 -19.39
CA MET A 1 4.00 15.08 -18.16
C MET A 1 4.10 14.09 -17.02
N GLY A 2 5.02 14.31 -16.08
CA GLY A 2 5.25 13.37 -14.98
C GLY A 2 4.00 13.25 -14.12
N SER A 3 3.40 12.06 -14.12
CA SER A 3 2.21 11.72 -13.36
C SER A 3 2.49 11.89 -11.86
N LYS A 4 2.26 13.09 -11.33
CA LYS A 4 2.47 13.45 -9.91
C LYS A 4 1.54 12.61 -9.05
N ARG A 5 2.01 11.49 -8.46
CA ARG A 5 1.27 10.66 -7.49
C ARG A 5 0.57 11.49 -6.41
N THR A 6 -0.61 11.07 -5.94
CA THR A 6 -1.31 11.80 -4.88
C THR A 6 -0.67 11.41 -3.55
N VAL A 7 -0.01 12.37 -2.91
CA VAL A 7 0.59 12.17 -1.60
C VAL A 7 -0.48 12.44 -0.54
N ALA A 8 -0.84 11.40 0.20
CA ALA A 8 -1.81 11.46 1.29
C ALA A 8 -1.24 12.20 2.50
N TYR A 9 0.04 11.95 2.81
CA TYR A 9 0.73 12.54 3.95
C TYR A 9 2.24 12.54 3.72
N ARG A 10 2.94 13.60 4.17
CA ARG A 10 4.41 13.65 4.21
C ARG A 10 4.85 13.75 5.66
N GLY A 11 5.57 12.75 6.15
CA GLY A 11 6.16 12.79 7.48
C GLY A 11 7.65 13.10 7.44
N GLU A 12 8.29 13.10 8.61
CA GLU A 12 9.73 13.33 8.71
C GLU A 12 10.58 12.19 8.15
N LYS A 13 10.06 10.95 8.19
CA LYS A 13 10.80 9.74 7.77
C LYS A 13 10.29 9.17 6.45
N LEU A 14 8.97 9.10 6.29
CA LEU A 14 8.31 8.47 5.16
C LEU A 14 7.20 9.34 4.57
N ASP A 15 7.02 9.22 3.26
CA ASP A 15 5.91 9.81 2.51
C ASP A 15 4.86 8.75 2.20
N ILE A 16 3.61 9.04 2.52
CA ILE A 16 2.46 8.17 2.25
C ILE A 16 1.80 8.66 0.97
N ALA A 17 1.80 7.83 -0.06
CA ALA A 17 1.20 8.11 -1.36
C ALA A 17 0.16 7.04 -1.73
N PHE A 18 -0.80 7.42 -2.58
CA PHE A 18 -1.76 6.48 -3.15
C PHE A 18 -1.26 5.95 -4.50
N ALA A 19 -1.42 4.64 -4.69
CA ALA A 19 -1.16 3.98 -5.97
C ALA A 19 -2.15 4.46 -7.02
N ARG A 20 -1.70 4.53 -8.27
CA ARG A 20 -2.55 4.87 -9.41
C ARG A 20 -2.65 3.72 -10.38
N ASN A 21 -3.84 3.55 -10.93
CA ASN A 21 -4.03 2.67 -12.07
C ASN A 21 -3.62 3.38 -13.38
N GLN A 22 -3.65 2.65 -14.49
CA GLN A 22 -3.35 3.18 -15.83
C GLN A 22 -4.28 4.33 -16.25
N SER A 23 -5.49 4.38 -15.69
CA SER A 23 -6.45 5.47 -15.92
C SER A 23 -6.15 6.74 -15.11
N GLY A 24 -5.14 6.71 -14.23
CA GLY A 24 -4.79 7.82 -13.34
C GLY A 24 -5.68 7.94 -12.10
N ALA A 25 -6.62 7.02 -11.89
CA ALA A 25 -7.47 6.97 -10.71
C ALA A 25 -6.75 6.23 -9.57
N SER A 26 -6.94 6.73 -8.35
CA SER A 26 -6.36 6.17 -7.14
C SER A 26 -7.47 5.51 -6.31
N PRO A 27 -7.65 4.17 -6.37
CA PRO A 27 -8.76 3.52 -5.66
C PRO A 27 -8.66 3.66 -4.14
N ALA A 28 -7.45 3.83 -3.60
CA ALA A 28 -7.25 4.15 -2.19
C ALA A 28 -7.76 5.56 -1.80
N GLU A 29 -7.59 6.54 -2.69
CA GLU A 29 -8.05 7.92 -2.49
C GLU A 29 -9.57 8.01 -2.58
N GLU A 30 -10.16 7.38 -3.61
CA GLU A 30 -11.62 7.30 -3.77
C GLU A 30 -12.25 6.66 -2.54
N PHE A 31 -11.65 5.57 -2.05
CA PHE A 31 -12.11 4.93 -0.84
C PHE A 31 -11.98 5.85 0.37
N PHE A 32 -10.83 6.50 0.57
CA PHE A 32 -10.63 7.44 1.68
C PHE A 32 -11.64 8.59 1.67
N ASN A 33 -11.94 9.16 0.50
CA ASN A 33 -12.92 10.24 0.33
C ASN A 33 -14.36 9.78 0.62
N ASN A 34 -14.68 8.50 0.41
CA ASN A 34 -15.99 7.94 0.73
C ASN A 34 -16.16 7.62 2.23
N LEU A 35 -15.10 7.68 3.05
CA LEU A 35 -15.18 7.40 4.48
C LEU A 35 -15.79 8.55 5.27
N SER A 36 -16.31 8.24 6.45
CA SER A 36 -16.75 9.26 7.41
C SER A 36 -15.58 10.11 7.92
N LYS A 37 -15.83 11.37 8.31
CA LYS A 37 -14.80 12.27 8.87
C LYS A 37 -14.02 11.64 10.04
N LEU A 38 -14.71 10.84 10.87
CA LEU A 38 -14.11 10.16 12.01
C LEU A 38 -13.10 9.08 11.58
N GLU A 39 -13.43 8.32 10.54
CA GLU A 39 -12.55 7.29 9.98
C GLU A 39 -11.38 7.90 9.20
N GLN A 40 -11.62 8.98 8.44
CA GLN A 40 -10.56 9.74 7.80
C GLN A 40 -9.54 10.23 8.83
N THR A 41 -10.01 10.78 9.96
CA THR A 41 -9.15 11.22 11.05
C THR A 41 -8.33 10.08 11.63
N LYS A 42 -8.96 8.92 11.89
CA LYS A 42 -8.25 7.73 12.39
C LYS A 42 -7.17 7.25 11.42
N LEU A 43 -7.46 7.23 10.13
CA LEU A 43 -6.49 6.88 9.08
C LEU A 43 -5.36 7.91 8.98
N MET A 44 -5.66 9.21 9.03
CA MET A 44 -4.62 10.24 9.03
C MET A 44 -3.66 10.08 10.22
N VAL A 45 -4.17 9.72 11.39
CA VAL A 45 -3.34 9.42 12.57
C VAL A 45 -2.44 8.20 12.32
N LEU A 46 -2.92 7.17 11.64
CA LEU A 46 -2.11 6.01 11.24
C LEU A 46 -1.06 6.37 10.19
N PHE A 47 -1.43 7.18 9.19
CA PHE A 47 -0.51 7.68 8.17
C PHE A 47 0.60 8.48 8.81
N LYS A 48 0.27 9.41 9.71
CA LYS A 48 1.25 10.16 10.49
C LYS A 48 2.17 9.25 11.29
N MET A 49 1.60 8.31 12.05
CA MET A 49 2.40 7.34 12.83
C MET A 49 3.39 6.57 11.96
N LEU A 50 2.97 6.10 10.77
CA LEU A 50 3.88 5.43 9.85
C LEU A 50 4.92 6.41 9.29
N ALA A 51 4.47 7.58 8.86
CA ALA A 51 5.28 8.61 8.24
C ALA A 51 6.39 9.17 9.15
N ASP A 52 6.16 9.20 10.46
CA ASP A 52 7.15 9.58 11.47
C ASP A 52 8.02 8.39 11.94
N SER A 53 7.72 7.17 11.49
CA SER A 53 8.43 5.95 11.90
C SER A 53 9.39 5.43 10.85
N ASP A 54 10.37 4.64 11.28
CA ASP A 54 11.34 4.04 10.38
C ASP A 54 10.71 2.94 9.48
N PRO A 55 11.09 2.88 8.18
CA PRO A 55 10.57 1.88 7.25
C PRO A 55 10.92 0.47 7.71
N GLY A 56 9.93 -0.43 7.67
CA GLY A 56 10.11 -1.82 8.07
C GLY A 56 10.10 -2.05 9.59
N ARG A 57 9.90 -1.00 10.40
CA ARG A 57 9.66 -1.16 11.83
C ARG A 57 8.25 -1.68 12.05
N VAL A 58 8.11 -2.70 12.90
CA VAL A 58 6.79 -3.20 13.31
C VAL A 58 6.16 -2.16 14.22
N LEU A 59 5.36 -1.28 13.62
CA LEU A 59 4.42 -0.44 14.36
C LEU A 59 3.31 -1.33 14.91
N ASN A 60 2.75 -0.94 16.06
CA ASN A 60 1.74 -1.68 16.83
C ASN A 60 0.97 -2.73 15.99
N PRO A 61 1.13 -4.04 16.24
CA PRO A 61 0.57 -5.11 15.38
C PRO A 61 -0.97 -5.10 15.32
N GLU A 62 -1.62 -4.43 16.27
CA GLU A 62 -3.05 -4.15 16.26
C GLU A 62 -3.47 -3.18 15.15
N LYS A 63 -2.62 -2.20 14.84
CA LYS A 63 -2.87 -1.13 13.86
C LYS A 63 -2.22 -1.41 12.50
N PHE A 64 -1.16 -2.21 12.49
CA PHE A 64 -0.40 -2.53 11.28
C PHE A 64 -0.28 -4.05 11.14
N GLY A 65 -0.91 -4.61 10.11
CA GLY A 65 -0.71 -6.00 9.74
C GLY A 65 0.45 -6.13 8.75
N ARG A 66 1.15 -7.25 8.82
CA ARG A 66 2.13 -7.64 7.80
C ARG A 66 1.55 -8.81 7.02
N LEU A 67 1.42 -8.63 5.71
CA LEU A 67 0.89 -9.66 4.80
C LEU A 67 1.99 -10.62 4.34
N GLY A 68 3.26 -10.21 4.42
CA GLY A 68 4.40 -10.96 3.87
C GLY A 68 4.91 -10.30 2.58
N ASP A 69 6.08 -10.71 2.09
CA ASP A 69 6.62 -10.28 0.78
C ASP A 69 6.80 -8.76 0.59
N GLY A 70 7.02 -8.01 1.67
CA GLY A 70 7.13 -6.55 1.62
C GLY A 70 5.78 -5.81 1.52
N LEU A 71 4.67 -6.54 1.60
CA LEU A 71 3.32 -6.00 1.73
C LEU A 71 2.89 -5.92 3.20
N PHE A 72 2.25 -4.81 3.50
CA PHE A 72 1.73 -4.45 4.80
C PHE A 72 0.29 -3.97 4.66
N GLU A 73 -0.47 -3.93 5.75
CA GLU A 73 -1.84 -3.42 5.76
C GLU A 73 -2.04 -2.47 6.94
N PHE A 74 -2.73 -1.35 6.72
CA PHE A 74 -3.27 -0.56 7.81
C PHE A 74 -4.57 -1.20 8.29
N LYS A 75 -4.69 -1.35 9.60
CA LYS A 75 -5.89 -1.79 10.30
C LYS A 75 -6.48 -0.59 11.03
N SER A 76 -7.57 -0.04 10.50
CA SER A 76 -8.33 1.01 11.17
C SER A 76 -9.74 0.52 11.43
N PHE A 77 -9.97 -0.05 12.63
CA PHE A 77 -11.26 -0.57 13.05
C PHE A 77 -11.81 -1.65 12.09
N GLN A 78 -12.67 -1.28 11.13
CA GLN A 78 -13.19 -2.16 10.08
C GLN A 78 -12.52 -1.96 8.71
N ILE A 79 -11.74 -0.90 8.54
CA ILE A 79 -11.05 -0.57 7.30
C ILE A 79 -9.71 -1.29 7.26
N ARG A 80 -9.42 -1.89 6.10
CA ARG A 80 -8.11 -2.46 5.75
C ARG A 80 -7.57 -1.77 4.51
N MET A 81 -6.33 -1.29 4.58
CA MET A 81 -5.65 -0.67 3.45
C MET A 81 -4.29 -1.32 3.21
N PRO A 82 -4.16 -2.20 2.20
CA PRO A 82 -2.90 -2.80 1.84
C PRO A 82 -1.96 -1.77 1.20
N TYR A 83 -0.73 -1.73 1.69
CA TYR A 83 0.33 -0.84 1.22
C TYR A 83 1.65 -1.59 1.03
N ALA A 84 2.51 -1.03 0.21
CA ALA A 84 3.84 -1.53 -0.07
C ALA A 84 4.87 -0.39 -0.04
N TYR A 85 6.13 -0.73 0.18
CA TYR A 85 7.20 0.26 0.15
C TYR A 85 7.73 0.41 -1.29
N ALA A 86 7.84 1.64 -1.76
CA ALA A 86 8.46 1.95 -3.05
C ALA A 86 9.97 1.69 -2.95
N SER A 87 10.54 0.96 -3.91
CA SER A 87 12.01 0.80 -3.99
C SER A 87 12.68 2.01 -4.61
N ASN A 88 11.98 2.62 -5.57
CA ASN A 88 12.52 3.71 -6.40
C ASN A 88 12.55 5.05 -5.65
N GLU A 89 11.61 5.27 -4.73
CA GLU A 89 11.58 6.43 -3.85
C GLU A 89 11.88 5.98 -2.43
N LYS A 90 13.12 6.24 -1.98
CA LYS A 90 13.54 5.96 -0.60
C LYS A 90 12.60 6.68 0.36
N GLY A 91 11.90 5.88 1.16
CA GLY A 91 11.00 6.39 2.17
C GLY A 91 9.57 6.63 1.69
N THR A 92 9.17 6.15 0.51
CA THR A 92 7.77 6.29 0.07
C THR A 92 6.98 5.00 0.26
N VAL A 93 5.81 5.14 0.86
CA VAL A 93 4.82 4.10 1.05
C VAL A 93 3.70 4.32 0.05
N ILE A 94 3.37 3.27 -0.70
CA ILE A 94 2.33 3.29 -1.71
C ILE A 94 1.16 2.45 -1.22
N ILE A 95 0.02 3.09 -1.02
CA ILE A 95 -1.24 2.43 -0.65
C ILE A 95 -1.95 2.00 -1.93
N SER A 96 -2.16 0.69 -2.08
CA SER A 96 -2.77 0.13 -3.28
C SER A 96 -4.26 0.45 -3.39
N HIS A 97 -5.04 0.09 -2.37
CA HIS A 97 -6.48 0.31 -2.28
C HIS A 97 -6.91 0.27 -0.81
N GLY A 98 -8.15 0.64 -0.52
CA GLY A 98 -8.78 0.46 0.78
C GLY A 98 -10.11 -0.24 0.64
N PHE A 99 -10.48 -1.06 1.63
CA PHE A 99 -11.78 -1.70 1.70
C PHE A 99 -12.29 -1.79 3.14
N ILE A 100 -13.62 -1.72 3.32
CA ILE A 100 -14.27 -1.96 4.62
C ILE A 100 -14.57 -3.44 4.71
N LYS A 101 -13.99 -4.10 5.71
CA LYS A 101 -14.21 -5.50 6.02
C LYS A 101 -15.66 -5.71 6.50
N LYS A 102 -16.53 -6.29 5.67
CA LYS A 102 -17.84 -6.82 6.11
C LYS A 102 -17.78 -8.25 6.67
N LYS A 103 -16.70 -9.01 6.42
CA LYS A 103 -16.48 -10.40 6.89
C LYS A 103 -15.01 -10.67 7.20
N ASP A 104 -14.73 -11.66 8.05
CA ASP A 104 -13.48 -11.77 8.81
C ASP A 104 -12.16 -12.00 8.02
N LYS A 105 -12.20 -12.14 6.69
CA LYS A 105 -11.00 -12.34 5.86
C LYS A 105 -10.98 -11.37 4.69
N ALA A 106 -9.79 -10.83 4.37
CA ALA A 106 -9.55 -10.20 3.08
C ALA A 106 -9.76 -11.28 2.00
N PRO A 107 -10.76 -11.14 1.11
CA PRO A 107 -10.95 -12.12 0.05
C PRO A 107 -9.71 -12.11 -0.86
N SER A 108 -9.32 -13.28 -1.37
CA SER A 108 -8.16 -13.42 -2.27
C SER A 108 -8.21 -12.44 -3.45
N SER A 109 -9.41 -12.05 -3.87
CA SER A 109 -9.68 -11.02 -4.88
C SER A 109 -9.06 -9.65 -4.54
N GLU A 110 -9.06 -9.22 -3.27
CA GLU A 110 -8.48 -7.94 -2.85
C GLU A 110 -6.95 -7.98 -2.87
N ILE A 111 -6.36 -9.13 -2.51
CA ILE A 111 -4.90 -9.34 -2.60
C ILE A 111 -4.46 -9.29 -4.07
N GLU A 112 -5.21 -9.96 -4.94
CA GLU A 112 -4.93 -9.94 -6.38
C GLU A 112 -5.14 -8.54 -6.98
N ARG A 113 -6.16 -7.81 -6.53
CA ARG A 113 -6.40 -6.41 -6.91
C ARG A 113 -5.28 -5.48 -6.45
N ALA A 114 -4.82 -5.59 -5.19
CA ALA A 114 -3.65 -4.87 -4.71
C ALA A 114 -2.43 -5.13 -5.61
N ARG A 115 -2.15 -6.40 -5.89
CA ARG A 115 -1.01 -6.78 -6.73
C ARG A 115 -1.15 -6.24 -8.15
N ARG A 116 -2.36 -6.26 -8.73
CA ARG A 116 -2.62 -5.73 -10.07
C ARG A 116 -2.40 -4.22 -10.12
N ILE A 117 -2.97 -3.46 -9.18
CA ILE A 117 -2.80 -2.00 -9.10
C ILE A 117 -1.33 -1.65 -8.89
N LEU A 118 -0.66 -2.33 -7.96
CA LEU A 118 0.77 -2.11 -7.71
C LEU A 118 1.63 -2.53 -8.91
N ALA A 119 1.24 -3.53 -9.70
CA ALA A 119 1.97 -3.91 -10.92
C ALA A 119 1.73 -2.94 -12.08
N GLU A 120 0.53 -2.36 -12.18
CA GLU A 120 0.22 -1.27 -13.11
C GLU A 120 1.00 -0.01 -12.75
N ASP A 121 1.11 0.29 -11.45
CA ASP A 121 1.94 1.37 -10.92
C ASP A 121 3.44 1.02 -11.01
N ASP A 122 3.86 -0.23 -10.85
CA ASP A 122 5.27 -0.68 -10.96
C ASP A 122 5.85 -0.44 -12.36
N LYS A 123 5.03 -0.59 -13.41
CA LYS A 123 5.40 -0.17 -14.77
C LYS A 123 5.74 1.34 -14.84
N ALA A 124 5.25 2.15 -13.91
CA ALA A 124 5.59 3.56 -13.74
C ALA A 124 6.62 3.82 -12.61
N CYS A 125 6.68 2.99 -11.56
CA CYS A 125 7.49 3.21 -10.36
C CYS A 125 7.83 1.89 -9.64
N LYS A 126 9.06 1.37 -9.79
CA LYS A 126 9.54 0.11 -9.19
C LYS A 126 9.15 -0.06 -7.70
N VAL A 127 8.28 -1.04 -7.38
CA VAL A 127 7.82 -1.39 -6.01
C VAL A 127 8.66 -2.56 -5.46
N PHE A 128 9.00 -2.54 -4.16
CA PHE A 128 9.81 -3.62 -3.55
C PHE A 128 8.97 -4.91 -3.42
N GLY A 129 9.47 -6.04 -3.90
CA GLY A 129 8.95 -7.39 -3.58
C GLY A 129 7.93 -8.03 -4.53
N ILE A 130 7.31 -7.31 -5.47
CA ILE A 130 6.29 -7.93 -6.35
C ILE A 130 6.90 -8.75 -7.49
N ASN A 131 8.16 -8.49 -7.85
CA ASN A 131 8.79 -9.07 -9.05
C ASN A 131 9.86 -10.13 -8.81
N ASP A 132 10.23 -10.49 -7.58
CA ASP A 132 11.38 -11.40 -7.41
C ASP A 132 11.01 -12.90 -7.46
N GLU A 133 9.78 -13.30 -7.15
CA GLU A 133 9.46 -14.74 -7.10
C GLU A 133 9.17 -15.37 -8.48
N LYS A 134 8.65 -14.60 -9.45
CA LYS A 134 8.49 -15.10 -10.83
C LYS A 134 9.81 -15.11 -11.62
N ALA A 135 10.78 -14.28 -11.24
CA ALA A 135 12.10 -14.25 -11.88
C ALA A 135 13.05 -15.33 -11.33
N GLN A 136 13.00 -15.66 -10.03
CA GLN A 136 13.86 -16.71 -9.45
C GLN A 136 13.44 -18.15 -9.81
N LYS A 137 12.14 -18.43 -10.01
CA LYS A 137 11.70 -19.79 -10.42
C LYS A 137 11.98 -20.14 -11.87
N ALA A 138 12.23 -19.17 -12.75
CA ALA A 138 12.60 -19.42 -14.15
C ALA A 138 14.09 -19.75 -14.34
N LYS A 139 14.98 -19.27 -13.45
CA LYS A 139 16.42 -19.56 -13.52
C LYS A 139 16.84 -20.90 -12.90
N ARG A 140 16.02 -21.50 -12.04
CA ARG A 140 16.32 -22.77 -11.35
C ARG A 140 15.95 -24.06 -12.11
N ARG A 141 15.32 -23.95 -13.28
CA ARG A 141 14.96 -25.10 -14.16
C ARG A 141 15.90 -25.31 -15.35
N LYS A 142 17.00 -24.55 -15.42
CA LYS A 142 18.00 -24.62 -16.51
C LYS A 142 19.43 -24.89 -16.01
N SER A 143 19.57 -25.53 -14.85
CA SER A 143 20.86 -26.04 -14.39
C SER A 143 20.75 -27.51 -14.06
#